data_AF-A0A7J7JVK6-F1
#
_entry.id   AF-A0A7J7JVK6-F1
#
_cell.length_a   1.000
_cell.length_b   1.000
_cell.length_c   1.000
_cell.angle_alpha   90.00
_cell.angle_beta   90.00
_cell.angle_gamma   90.00
#
_symmetry.space_group_name_H-M   'P 1'
#
loop_
_entity.id
_entity.type
_entity.pdbx_description
1 polymer ?
#
loop_
_entity_poly.entity_id
_entity_poly.type
_entity_poly.pdbx_seq_one_letter_code
_entity_poly.pdbx_strand_id
1 'polypeptide(L)'
;MYDIYNTSDFYAEHYGKLFFPSLVAYISSGPIIALALAREKAIAHWRDLIGPTNTLKARQTHPDCLRAIYGTDDQRNALHGSDSFSSAEREIRFFFPDSIIEPVPTGQAAKDYLSHEINPTLLKGLTALCKQKPEDPVVWLADWLIDNNPNKPKIAGNGPSVEDVECSYFKALVLYIHSIYDLLEL
;
A
#
# COMPACT_ATOMS: atom_id res chain seq x y z
N MET A 1 6.91 -6.57 14.20
CA MET A 1 7.21 -5.26 14.80
C MET A 1 7.60 -4.36 13.64
N TYR A 2 6.79 -3.36 13.30
CA TYR A 2 7.17 -2.41 12.24
C TYR A 2 8.35 -1.59 12.77
N ASP A 3 9.46 -1.64 12.05
CA ASP A 3 10.64 -0.86 12.39
C ASP A 3 10.61 0.52 11.71
N ILE A 4 11.59 1.34 12.09
CA ILE A 4 11.71 2.71 11.60
C ILE A 4 11.89 2.78 10.08
N TYR A 5 12.49 1.75 9.46
CA TYR A 5 12.76 1.67 8.02
C TYR A 5 11.48 1.47 7.21
N ASN A 6 10.64 0.53 7.62
CA ASN A 6 9.34 0.32 6.97
C ASN A 6 8.46 1.57 7.08
N THR A 7 8.54 2.28 8.20
CA THR A 7 7.78 3.52 8.40
C THR A 7 8.31 4.66 7.52
N SER A 8 9.64 4.81 7.39
CA SER A 8 10.22 5.82 6.50
C SER A 8 9.88 5.57 5.04
N ASP A 9 9.85 4.30 4.61
CA ASP A 9 9.49 3.93 3.24
C ASP A 9 8.01 4.20 2.97
N PHE A 10 7.14 3.89 3.93
CA PHE A 10 5.71 4.17 3.81
C PHE A 10 5.40 5.67 3.62
N TYR A 11 6.12 6.54 4.33
CA TYR A 11 5.99 8.00 4.27
C TYR A 11 7.02 8.68 3.35
N ALA A 12 7.62 7.96 2.39
CA ALA A 12 8.68 8.50 1.53
C ALA A 12 8.29 9.79 0.79
N GLU A 13 7.00 10.00 0.48
CA GLU A 13 6.46 11.24 -0.11
C GLU A 13 6.63 12.49 0.76
N HIS A 14 6.88 12.31 2.06
CA HIS A 14 7.16 13.39 3.01
C HIS A 14 8.66 13.56 3.29
N TYR A 15 9.54 12.82 2.62
CA TYR A 15 10.98 12.96 2.80
C TYR A 15 11.42 14.42 2.56
N GLY A 16 12.27 14.93 3.46
CA GLY A 16 12.75 16.31 3.43
C GLY A 16 11.80 17.35 4.06
N LYS A 17 10.59 16.96 4.51
CA LYS A 17 9.72 17.85 5.30
C LYS A 17 10.20 17.91 6.76
N LEU A 18 10.10 19.08 7.39
CA LEU A 18 10.54 19.30 8.78
C LEU A 18 9.88 18.34 9.79
N PHE A 19 8.63 17.94 9.54
CA PHE A 19 7.88 17.04 10.42
C PHE A 19 8.17 15.55 10.18
N PHE A 20 8.89 15.19 9.11
CA PHE A 20 9.08 13.80 8.71
C PHE A 20 9.79 12.94 9.76
N PRO A 21 10.90 13.38 10.39
CA PRO A 21 11.55 12.58 11.44
C PRO A 21 10.64 12.31 12.63
N SER A 22 9.88 13.33 13.09
CA SER A 22 8.93 13.19 14.20
C SER A 22 7.77 12.26 13.85
N LEU A 23 7.26 12.34 12.62
CA LEU A 23 6.24 11.43 12.11
C LEU A 23 6.73 9.99 12.16
N VAL A 24 7.88 9.71 11.55
CA VAL A 24 8.45 8.36 11.49
C VAL A 24 8.71 7.81 12.90
N ALA A 25 9.25 8.62 13.81
CA ALA A 25 9.46 8.23 15.21
C ALA A 25 8.14 7.92 15.94
N TYR A 26 7.08 8.70 15.70
CA TYR A 26 5.79 8.47 16.32
C TYR A 26 5.10 7.20 15.81
N ILE A 27 5.03 7.01 14.49
CA ILE A 27 4.37 5.83 13.90
C ILE A 27 5.08 4.53 14.29
N SER A 28 6.41 4.56 14.42
CA SER A 28 7.21 3.40 14.86
C SER A 28 7.28 3.23 16.38
N SER A 29 6.65 4.10 17.18
CA SER A 29 6.69 4.02 18.65
C SER A 29 5.95 2.80 19.24
N GLY A 30 5.14 2.12 18.42
CA GLY A 30 4.77 0.72 18.65
C GLY A 30 3.60 0.28 17.77
N PRO A 31 2.72 -0.63 18.23
CA PRO A 31 1.85 -1.37 17.32
C PRO A 31 0.80 -0.48 16.67
N ILE A 32 0.50 -0.81 15.41
CA ILE A 32 -0.55 -0.21 14.60
C ILE A 32 -1.47 -1.33 14.07
N ILE A 33 -2.69 -0.96 13.68
CA ILE A 33 -3.60 -1.88 12.98
C ILE A 33 -3.78 -1.36 11.56
N ALA A 34 -3.44 -2.18 10.57
CA ALA A 34 -3.69 -1.93 9.16
C ALA A 34 -5.00 -2.61 8.73
N LEU A 35 -5.91 -1.89 8.09
CA LEU A 35 -7.18 -2.43 7.56
C LEU A 35 -7.36 -2.00 6.10
N ALA A 36 -7.78 -2.91 5.23
CA ALA A 36 -8.26 -2.59 3.89
C ALA A 36 -9.80 -2.62 3.86
N LEU A 37 -10.44 -1.45 3.80
CA LEU A 37 -11.89 -1.28 3.83
C LEU A 37 -12.47 -1.24 2.42
N ALA A 38 -13.43 -2.10 2.12
CA ALA A 38 -14.05 -2.17 0.80
C ALA A 38 -15.47 -1.58 0.80
N ARG A 39 -15.76 -0.63 -0.11
CA ARG A 39 -17.12 -0.11 -0.37
C ARG A 39 -17.14 0.78 -1.62
N GLU A 40 -18.34 1.10 -2.12
CA GLU A 40 -18.49 2.19 -3.08
C GLU A 40 -18.00 3.52 -2.45
N LYS A 41 -17.18 4.27 -3.19
CA LYS A 41 -16.57 5.55 -2.76
C LYS A 41 -15.82 5.44 -1.42
N ALA A 42 -15.14 4.33 -1.18
CA ALA A 42 -14.46 4.01 0.10
C ALA A 42 -13.57 5.13 0.63
N ILE A 43 -12.73 5.70 -0.23
CA ILE A 43 -11.80 6.77 0.13
C ILE A 43 -12.56 7.98 0.65
N ALA A 44 -13.52 8.49 -0.13
CA ALA A 44 -14.30 9.68 0.23
C ALA A 44 -15.07 9.46 1.53
N HIS A 45 -15.72 8.30 1.67
CA HIS A 45 -16.48 8.00 2.87
C HIS A 45 -15.62 7.78 4.11
N TRP A 46 -14.48 7.12 3.98
CA TRP A 46 -13.54 6.97 5.10
C TRP A 46 -13.01 8.34 5.53
N ARG A 47 -12.68 9.20 4.57
CA ARG A 47 -12.20 10.56 4.82
C ARG A 47 -13.24 11.43 5.53
N ASP A 48 -14.50 11.30 5.16
CA ASP A 48 -15.62 11.96 5.83
C ASP A 48 -15.79 11.45 7.28
N LEU A 49 -15.77 10.13 7.47
CA LEU A 49 -15.94 9.51 8.79
C LEU A 49 -14.83 9.89 9.79
N ILE A 50 -13.57 9.90 9.35
CA ILE A 50 -12.44 10.28 10.21
C ILE A 50 -12.29 11.79 10.38
N GLY A 51 -12.82 12.59 9.45
CA GLY A 51 -12.81 14.05 9.52
C GLY A 51 -11.43 14.71 9.30
N PRO A 52 -11.33 16.03 9.57
CA PRO A 52 -10.15 16.84 9.30
C PRO A 52 -8.86 16.33 9.97
N THR A 53 -7.71 16.47 9.30
CA THR A 53 -6.40 16.00 9.81
C THR A 53 -5.94 16.70 11.08
N ASN A 54 -6.25 17.99 11.22
CA ASN A 54 -6.00 18.74 12.45
C ASN A 54 -7.12 18.46 13.44
N THR A 55 -6.75 17.91 14.60
CA THR A 55 -7.68 17.45 15.64
C THR A 55 -8.51 18.59 16.22
N LEU A 56 -7.93 19.79 16.39
CA LEU A 56 -8.67 20.95 16.88
C LEU A 56 -9.75 21.40 15.90
N LYS A 57 -9.41 21.45 14.60
CA LYS A 57 -10.37 21.74 13.53
C LYS A 57 -11.45 20.67 13.46
N ALA A 58 -11.10 19.40 13.63
CA ALA A 58 -12.05 18.30 13.69
C ALA A 58 -13.09 18.53 14.81
N ARG A 59 -12.64 18.81 16.05
CA ARG A 59 -13.54 19.11 17.18
C ARG A 59 -14.44 20.32 16.94
N GLN A 60 -13.94 21.34 16.25
CA GLN A 60 -14.71 22.56 15.96
C GLN A 60 -15.76 22.38 14.87
N THR A 61 -15.47 21.56 13.85
CA THR A 61 -16.28 21.52 12.61
C THR A 61 -17.07 20.22 12.44
N HIS A 62 -16.57 19.11 13.01
CA HIS A 62 -17.12 17.77 12.89
C HIS A 62 -16.96 17.06 14.26
N PRO A 63 -17.63 17.52 15.33
CA PRO A 63 -17.37 17.05 16.70
C PRO A 63 -17.59 15.54 16.89
N ASP A 64 -18.41 14.93 16.04
CA ASP A 64 -18.71 13.49 16.08
C ASP A 64 -17.78 12.63 15.21
N CYS A 65 -16.83 13.24 14.47
CA CYS A 65 -15.88 12.48 13.66
C CYS A 65 -14.82 11.79 14.52
N LEU A 66 -14.22 10.71 13.99
CA LEU A 66 -13.32 9.89 14.79
C LEU A 66 -12.06 10.64 15.26
N ARG A 67 -11.52 11.58 14.47
CA ARG A 67 -10.38 12.40 14.91
C ARG A 67 -10.75 13.41 15.99
N ALA A 68 -11.99 13.88 16.04
CA ALA A 68 -12.45 14.76 17.12
C ALA A 68 -12.51 14.02 18.46
N ILE A 69 -12.99 12.78 18.42
CA ILE A 69 -13.19 11.90 19.58
C ILE A 69 -11.85 11.33 20.08
N TYR A 70 -11.02 10.79 19.18
CA TYR A 70 -9.82 10.00 19.55
C TYR A 70 -8.49 10.72 19.33
N GLY A 71 -8.46 11.80 18.54
CA GLY A 71 -7.23 12.57 18.32
C GLY A 71 -6.86 13.40 19.55
N THR A 72 -5.57 13.52 19.83
CA THR A 72 -5.05 14.36 20.93
C THR A 72 -4.42 15.65 20.41
N ASP A 73 -3.68 15.57 19.31
CA ASP A 73 -3.00 16.70 18.66
C ASP A 73 -2.89 16.49 17.13
N ASP A 74 -2.16 17.35 16.44
CA ASP A 74 -2.03 17.32 14.97
C ASP A 74 -1.16 16.16 14.43
N GLN A 75 -0.19 15.70 15.22
CA GLN A 75 0.62 14.53 14.87
C GLN A 75 -0.03 13.23 15.36
N ARG A 76 -0.77 13.31 16.47
CA ARG A 76 -1.47 12.21 17.13
C ARG A 76 -2.98 12.31 16.91
N ASN A 77 -3.40 12.15 15.66
CA ASN A 77 -4.81 12.19 15.27
C ASN A 77 -5.46 10.79 15.21
N ALA A 78 -4.83 9.77 15.78
CA ALA A 78 -5.27 8.37 15.86
C ALA A 78 -5.43 7.59 14.53
N LEU A 79 -5.79 8.25 13.42
CA LEU A 79 -6.31 7.61 12.21
C LEU A 79 -5.67 8.15 10.93
N HIS A 80 -5.14 7.24 10.13
CA HIS A 80 -4.74 7.47 8.74
C HIS A 80 -5.83 7.04 7.75
N GLY A 81 -5.82 7.66 6.58
CA GLY A 81 -6.64 7.26 5.46
C GLY A 81 -6.04 7.79 4.17
N SER A 82 -6.00 6.96 3.13
CA SER A 82 -5.55 7.36 1.80
C SER A 82 -6.39 8.54 1.29
N ASP A 83 -5.79 9.44 0.51
CA ASP A 83 -6.44 10.64 -0.03
C ASP A 83 -6.88 10.50 -1.49
N SER A 84 -6.33 9.52 -2.20
CA SER A 84 -6.59 9.24 -3.61
C SER A 84 -6.54 7.73 -3.89
N PHE A 85 -7.05 7.32 -5.05
CA PHE A 85 -6.98 5.92 -5.48
C PHE A 85 -5.53 5.45 -5.63
N SER A 86 -4.66 6.28 -6.20
CA SER A 86 -3.24 5.95 -6.37
C SER A 86 -2.52 5.78 -5.03
N SER A 87 -2.82 6.65 -4.06
CA SER A 87 -2.32 6.51 -2.68
C SER A 87 -2.85 5.22 -2.05
N ALA A 88 -4.15 4.95 -2.15
CA ALA A 88 -4.74 3.73 -1.60
C ALA A 88 -4.12 2.47 -2.22
N GLU A 89 -3.91 2.44 -3.53
CA GLU A 89 -3.26 1.32 -4.21
C GLU A 89 -1.84 1.09 -3.69
N ARG A 90 -1.02 2.14 -3.65
CA ARG A 90 0.36 2.08 -3.14
C ARG A 90 0.40 1.59 -1.70
N GLU A 91 -0.45 2.17 -0.85
CA GLU A 91 -0.50 1.87 0.57
C GLU A 91 -1.01 0.44 0.84
N ILE A 92 -2.02 -0.03 0.11
CA ILE A 92 -2.53 -1.41 0.21
C ILE A 92 -1.46 -2.40 -0.25
N ARG A 93 -0.76 -2.15 -1.36
CA ARG A 93 0.35 -3.02 -1.81
C ARG A 93 1.49 -3.07 -0.79
N PHE A 94 1.71 -1.97 -0.05
CA PHE A 94 2.73 -1.92 1.00
C PHE A 94 2.38 -2.85 2.18
N PHE A 95 1.13 -2.82 2.66
CA PHE A 95 0.70 -3.62 3.82
C PHE A 95 0.20 -5.03 3.47
N PHE A 96 -0.33 -5.22 2.27
CA PHE A 96 -0.98 -6.44 1.78
C PHE A 96 -0.48 -6.73 0.35
N PRO A 97 0.79 -7.13 0.17
CA PRO A 97 1.41 -7.26 -1.15
C PRO A 97 0.72 -8.29 -2.06
N ASP A 98 0.12 -9.32 -1.48
CA ASP A 98 -0.61 -10.37 -2.20
C ASP A 98 -2.08 -10.00 -2.47
N SER A 99 -2.52 -8.80 -2.12
CA SER A 99 -3.89 -8.37 -2.35
C SER A 99 -4.14 -7.98 -3.80
N ILE A 100 -5.21 -8.51 -4.38
CA ILE A 100 -5.72 -8.07 -5.67
C ILE A 100 -6.44 -6.73 -5.46
N ILE A 101 -6.04 -5.72 -6.22
CA ILE A 101 -6.65 -4.38 -6.20
C ILE A 101 -7.41 -4.20 -7.50
N GLU A 102 -8.74 -4.06 -7.39
CA GLU A 102 -9.61 -3.83 -8.53
C GLU A 102 -9.79 -2.34 -8.86
N PRO A 103 -10.07 -2.00 -10.14
CA PRO A 103 -10.26 -2.92 -11.26
C PRO A 103 -8.92 -3.43 -11.80
N VAL A 104 -8.86 -4.73 -12.12
CA VAL A 104 -7.75 -5.28 -12.92
C VAL A 104 -7.72 -4.50 -14.24
N PRO A 105 -6.56 -3.98 -14.69
CA PRO A 105 -6.49 -3.26 -15.96
C PRO A 105 -7.04 -4.12 -17.09
N THR A 106 -8.01 -3.59 -17.85
CA THR A 106 -8.59 -4.24 -19.03
C THR A 106 -8.49 -3.32 -20.24
N GLY A 107 -8.71 -3.87 -21.45
CA GLY A 107 -8.73 -3.09 -22.68
C GLY A 107 -7.41 -2.36 -22.95
N GLN A 108 -7.47 -1.04 -23.12
CA GLN A 108 -6.29 -0.24 -23.44
C GLN A 108 -5.31 -0.14 -22.26
N ALA A 109 -5.81 -0.02 -21.02
CA ALA A 109 -4.96 0.05 -19.83
C ALA A 109 -4.10 -1.23 -19.66
N ALA A 110 -4.68 -2.40 -19.97
CA ALA A 110 -3.93 -3.65 -19.99
C ALA A 110 -2.82 -3.65 -21.05
N LYS A 111 -3.14 -3.17 -22.27
CA LYS A 111 -2.16 -3.07 -23.36
C LYS A 111 -1.02 -2.11 -23.01
N ASP A 112 -1.35 -0.97 -22.43
CA ASP A 112 -0.38 0.04 -22.01
C ASP A 112 0.56 -0.53 -20.95
N TYR A 113 0.02 -1.21 -19.94
CA TYR A 113 0.80 -1.90 -18.91
C TYR A 113 1.72 -2.98 -19.51
N LEU A 114 1.19 -3.87 -20.36
CA LEU A 114 2.00 -4.89 -21.02
C LEU A 114 3.12 -4.26 -21.85
N SER A 115 2.82 -3.19 -22.60
CA SER A 115 3.80 -2.53 -23.46
C SER A 115 4.93 -1.85 -22.70
N HIS A 116 4.64 -1.25 -21.54
CA HIS A 116 5.63 -0.49 -20.76
C HIS A 116 6.39 -1.39 -19.78
N GLU A 117 5.68 -2.26 -19.06
CA GLU A 117 6.25 -2.96 -17.90
C GLU A 117 6.73 -4.38 -18.24
N ILE A 118 6.07 -5.07 -19.19
CA ILE A 118 6.31 -6.50 -19.45
C ILE A 118 7.11 -6.72 -20.73
N ASN A 119 6.64 -6.16 -21.84
CA ASN A 119 7.16 -6.42 -23.19
C ASN A 119 8.65 -6.13 -23.35
N PRO A 120 9.24 -5.04 -22.78
CA PRO A 120 10.67 -4.76 -22.96
C PRO A 120 11.58 -5.87 -22.44
N THR A 121 11.21 -6.50 -21.32
CA THR A 121 11.97 -7.59 -20.70
C THR A 121 11.61 -8.93 -21.34
N LEU A 122 10.31 -9.18 -21.54
CA LEU A 122 9.83 -10.42 -22.14
C LEU A 122 10.38 -10.62 -23.56
N LEU A 123 10.40 -9.57 -24.39
CA LEU A 123 10.92 -9.65 -25.76
C LEU A 123 12.41 -9.99 -25.79
N LYS A 124 13.20 -9.44 -24.86
CA LYS A 124 14.63 -9.77 -24.72
C LYS A 124 14.81 -11.24 -24.32
N GLY A 125 14.01 -11.73 -23.37
CA GLY A 125 14.03 -13.12 -22.93
C GLY A 125 13.65 -14.08 -24.05
N LEU A 126 12.56 -13.81 -24.77
CA LEU A 126 12.13 -14.59 -25.94
C LEU A 126 13.19 -14.58 -27.05
N THR A 127 13.82 -13.43 -27.30
CA THR A 127 14.91 -13.32 -28.27
C THR A 127 16.11 -14.17 -27.87
N ALA A 128 16.48 -14.18 -26.59
CA ALA A 128 17.57 -14.99 -26.06
C ALA A 128 17.24 -16.49 -26.12
N LEU A 129 16.00 -16.86 -25.76
CA LEU A 129 15.49 -18.23 -25.84
C LEU A 129 15.60 -18.80 -27.27
N CYS A 130 15.16 -18.03 -28.27
CA CYS A 130 15.26 -18.42 -29.68
C CYS A 130 16.71 -18.64 -30.16
N LYS A 131 17.69 -17.92 -29.57
CA LYS A 131 19.11 -18.07 -29.89
C LYS A 131 19.71 -19.31 -29.23
N GLN A 132 19.36 -19.56 -27.97
CA GLN A 132 19.99 -20.60 -27.16
C GLN A 132 19.36 -21.98 -27.36
N LYS A 133 18.04 -22.04 -27.64
CA LYS A 133 17.28 -23.27 -27.88
C LYS A 133 17.54 -24.36 -26.81
N PRO A 134 17.32 -24.04 -25.53
CA PRO A 134 17.48 -25.00 -24.44
C PRO A 134 16.49 -26.17 -24.57
N GLU A 135 16.82 -27.29 -23.92
CA GLU A 135 15.98 -28.50 -23.91
C GLU A 135 14.62 -28.26 -23.24
N ASP A 136 14.57 -27.43 -22.19
CA ASP A 136 13.35 -26.94 -21.57
C ASP A 136 13.21 -25.41 -21.75
N PRO A 137 12.50 -24.95 -22.80
CA PRO A 137 12.32 -23.53 -23.08
C PRO A 137 11.56 -22.75 -22.01
N VAL A 138 10.64 -23.40 -21.29
CA VAL A 138 9.76 -22.72 -20.33
C VAL A 138 10.52 -22.45 -19.05
N VAL A 139 11.18 -23.47 -18.49
CA VAL A 139 11.99 -23.33 -17.28
C VAL A 139 13.13 -22.35 -17.52
N TRP A 140 13.82 -22.48 -18.65
CA TRP A 140 14.91 -21.57 -19.00
C TRP A 140 14.46 -20.12 -19.10
N LEU A 141 13.30 -19.86 -19.74
CA LEU A 141 12.78 -18.50 -19.86
C LEU A 141 12.34 -17.95 -18.50
N ALA A 142 11.75 -18.78 -17.63
CA ALA A 142 11.39 -18.39 -16.28
C ALA A 142 12.61 -17.94 -15.47
N ASP A 143 13.67 -18.75 -15.46
CA ASP A 143 14.94 -18.42 -14.79
C ASP A 143 15.55 -17.14 -15.38
N TRP A 144 15.58 -17.03 -16.72
CA TRP A 144 16.07 -15.84 -17.40
C TRP A 144 15.30 -14.58 -16.99
N LEU A 145 13.98 -14.65 -16.90
CA LEU A 145 13.14 -13.53 -16.49
C LEU A 145 13.37 -13.16 -15.02
N ILE A 146 13.56 -14.14 -14.13
CA ILE A 146 13.89 -13.90 -12.71
C ILE A 146 15.24 -13.18 -12.58
N ASP A 147 16.22 -13.55 -13.40
CA ASP A 147 17.56 -12.96 -13.38
C ASP A 147 17.61 -11.56 -14.01
N ASN A 148 16.73 -11.30 -14.98
CA ASN A 148 16.71 -10.06 -15.76
C ASN A 148 15.51 -9.15 -15.43
N ASN A 149 14.84 -9.37 -14.30
CA ASN A 149 13.71 -8.55 -13.87
C ASN A 149 14.21 -7.15 -13.44
N PRO A 150 13.84 -6.06 -14.15
CA PRO A 150 14.24 -4.70 -13.79
C PRO A 150 13.60 -4.23 -12.47
N ASN A 151 12.50 -4.87 -12.05
CA ASN A 151 11.73 -4.55 -10.86
C ASN A 151 12.05 -5.47 -9.68
N LYS A 152 13.17 -6.21 -9.72
CA LYS A 152 13.53 -7.20 -8.69
C LYS A 152 13.53 -6.54 -7.30
N PRO A 153 12.60 -6.89 -6.40
CA PRO A 153 12.64 -6.39 -5.02
C PRO A 153 13.87 -7.00 -4.32
N LYS A 154 14.62 -6.19 -3.58
CA LYS A 154 15.76 -6.67 -2.77
C LYS A 154 15.30 -7.22 -1.42
N ILE A 155 14.45 -8.26 -1.33
CA ILE A 155 14.16 -8.93 -0.04
C ILE A 155 13.97 -10.44 -0.22
N ALA A 156 14.50 -11.19 0.75
CA ALA A 156 14.56 -12.65 0.85
C ALA A 156 13.22 -13.31 1.22
N GLY A 157 13.01 -14.53 0.70
CA GLY A 157 12.18 -15.57 1.34
C GLY A 157 10.78 -15.77 0.78
N ASN A 158 10.54 -16.98 0.26
CA ASN A 158 9.32 -17.49 -0.40
C ASN A 158 8.02 -17.31 0.41
N GLY A 159 6.94 -16.94 -0.29
CA GLY A 159 5.55 -17.03 0.20
C GLY A 159 4.71 -17.99 -0.65
N PRO A 160 3.67 -18.66 -0.09
CA PRO A 160 2.89 -19.68 -0.79
C PRO A 160 1.76 -19.09 -1.65
N SER A 161 1.27 -19.91 -2.59
CA SER A 161 0.16 -19.65 -3.50
C SER A 161 -1.19 -19.50 -2.79
N VAL A 162 -2.02 -18.53 -3.22
CA VAL A 162 -3.40 -18.35 -2.72
C VAL A 162 -4.40 -18.37 -3.88
N GLU A 163 -5.50 -19.09 -3.67
CA GLU A 163 -6.65 -19.28 -4.55
C GLU A 163 -7.51 -18.02 -4.72
N ASP A 164 -8.21 -17.97 -5.86
CA ASP A 164 -9.06 -16.88 -6.33
C ASP A 164 -10.18 -16.49 -5.35
N VAL A 165 -10.31 -15.19 -5.09
CA VAL A 165 -11.52 -14.60 -4.50
C VAL A 165 -11.93 -13.39 -5.35
N GLU A 166 -13.02 -13.56 -6.10
CA GLU A 166 -13.83 -12.47 -6.64
C GLU A 166 -14.27 -11.54 -5.50
N CYS A 167 -13.89 -10.26 -5.55
CA CYS A 167 -14.60 -9.25 -4.79
C CYS A 167 -14.43 -7.86 -5.45
N SER A 168 -15.48 -7.48 -6.17
CA SER A 168 -15.61 -6.20 -6.84
C SER A 168 -15.97 -5.08 -5.86
N TYR A 169 -15.00 -4.62 -5.05
CA TYR A 169 -15.15 -3.39 -4.25
C TYR A 169 -13.83 -2.64 -4.02
N PHE A 170 -13.87 -1.32 -4.24
CA PHE A 170 -12.76 -0.38 -4.02
C PHE A 170 -12.30 -0.38 -2.55
N LYS A 171 -11.00 -0.60 -2.34
CA LYS A 171 -10.36 -0.70 -1.02
C LYS A 171 -9.75 0.64 -0.59
N ALA A 172 -9.93 1.03 0.67
CA ALA A 172 -9.26 2.16 1.33
C ALA A 172 -8.43 1.63 2.50
N LEU A 173 -7.20 2.12 2.69
CA LEU A 173 -6.36 1.70 3.82
C LEU A 173 -6.66 2.55 5.07
N VAL A 174 -6.85 1.90 6.21
CA VAL A 174 -6.77 2.49 7.55
C VAL A 174 -5.44 2.09 8.17
N LEU A 175 -4.70 3.05 8.68
CA LEU A 175 -3.68 2.79 9.71
C LEU A 175 -4.19 3.42 11.00
N TYR A 176 -4.54 2.57 11.95
CA TYR A 176 -4.77 2.98 13.33
C TYR A 176 -3.42 3.05 14.04
N ILE A 177 -3.08 4.21 14.59
CA ILE A 177 -1.76 4.44 15.20
C ILE A 177 -1.88 4.68 16.71
N HIS A 178 -1.32 3.69 17.41
CA HIS A 178 -0.76 3.64 18.75
C HIS A 178 -1.67 3.49 19.99
N SER A 179 -1.23 2.49 20.77
CA SER A 179 -1.55 2.06 22.14
C SER A 179 -2.98 1.65 22.46
N ILE A 180 -3.24 0.34 22.39
CA ILE A 180 -4.37 -0.34 23.06
C ILE A 180 -4.50 0.03 24.56
N TYR A 181 -3.45 0.58 25.19
CA TYR A 181 -3.48 0.90 26.61
C TYR A 181 -4.30 2.14 26.96
N ASP A 182 -4.57 3.08 26.03
CA ASP A 182 -5.32 4.30 26.37
C ASP A 182 -6.84 4.18 26.11
N LEU A 183 -7.29 3.13 25.41
CA LEU A 183 -8.72 2.87 25.16
C LEU A 183 -9.37 1.95 26.21
N LEU A 184 -8.58 1.26 27.02
CA LEU A 184 -9.06 0.41 28.12
C LEU A 184 -9.23 1.17 29.44
N GLU A 185 -8.93 2.48 29.47
CA GLU A 185 -9.16 3.37 30.62
C GLU A 185 -10.33 4.37 30.42
N LEU A 186 -11.16 4.17 29.39
CA LEU A 186 -12.44 4.88 29.18
C LEU A 186 -13.63 3.93 29.28
#